data_AF-A0A8J3EQ33-F1
#
_entry.id   AF-A0A8J3EQ33-F1
#
_cell.length_a   1.000
_cell.length_b   1.000
_cell.length_c   1.000
_cell.angle_alpha   90.00
_cell.angle_beta   90.00
_cell.angle_gamma   90.00
#
_symmetry.space_group_name_H-M   'P 1'
#
loop_
_entity.id
_entity.type
_entity.pdbx_description
1 polymer ?
#
loop_
_entity_poly.entity_id
_entity_poly.type
_entity_poly.pdbx_seq_one_letter_code
_entity_poly.pdbx_strand_id
1 'polypeptide(L)'
;MATTIIEIGVDAVQALRDRLAERSDIAPGSSLHAAIDAMLARFGLNVGAWQFRRARKSHCARQLADGTVLVVPFLNIILSRSKDVDALGIDTAKGNWDDRWTLTGKVRSALNHLLAEHGFGAEDISDHAYIFIGEAWDHLVRDALGRALKPAVSALVIDRSSQAGQRVEPKYLFWNSSGLYSVIYENCKDYDHVLPAGQMITDQVNALFVEADRDKACGSLDVAMDFLHLGMKDLDLHGLSRED
;
A
#
# COMPACT_ATOMS: atom_id res chain seq x y z
N MET A 1 25.32 14.17 -3.51
CA MET A 1 25.54 12.71 -3.40
C MET A 1 24.51 12.06 -4.31
N ALA A 2 24.93 11.20 -5.24
CA ALA A 2 24.01 10.49 -6.12
C ALA A 2 23.50 9.26 -5.36
N THR A 3 22.33 9.37 -4.74
CA THR A 3 21.62 8.22 -4.16
C THR A 3 21.18 7.30 -5.31
N THR A 4 21.46 6.01 -5.21
CA THR A 4 21.10 5.02 -6.25
C THR A 4 19.61 4.70 -6.20
N ILE A 5 19.04 4.22 -7.31
CA ILE A 5 17.62 3.78 -7.37
C ILE A 5 17.33 2.67 -6.35
N ILE A 6 18.30 1.78 -6.15
CA ILE A 6 18.25 0.71 -5.14
C ILE A 6 18.13 1.30 -3.74
N GLU A 7 18.92 2.31 -3.38
CA GLU A 7 18.87 2.95 -2.06
C GLU A 7 17.51 3.62 -1.82
N ILE A 8 16.97 4.33 -2.83
CA ILE A 8 15.62 4.93 -2.75
C ILE A 8 14.58 3.85 -2.46
N GLY A 9 14.65 2.72 -3.16
CA GLY A 9 13.73 1.60 -2.98
C GLY A 9 13.83 0.95 -1.61
N VAL A 10 15.06 0.68 -1.14
CA VAL A 10 15.32 0.11 0.19
C VAL A 10 14.79 1.03 1.29
N ASP A 11 15.07 2.32 1.22
CA ASP A 11 14.65 3.30 2.21
C ASP A 11 13.11 3.43 2.25
N ALA A 12 12.46 3.43 1.09
CA ALA A 12 11.00 3.51 1.01
C ALA A 12 10.31 2.28 1.64
N VAL A 13 10.81 1.07 1.35
CA VAL A 13 10.27 -0.17 1.90
C VAL A 13 10.56 -0.27 3.41
N GLN A 14 11.75 0.15 3.85
CA GLN A 14 12.10 0.17 5.26
C GLN A 14 11.22 1.15 6.04
N ALA A 15 11.03 2.37 5.54
CA ALA A 15 10.14 3.36 6.15
C ALA A 15 8.70 2.85 6.27
N LEU A 16 8.21 2.09 5.28
CA LEU A 16 6.91 1.42 5.36
C LEU A 16 6.86 0.38 6.49
N ARG A 17 7.89 -0.47 6.63
CA ARG A 17 7.99 -1.46 7.72
C ARG A 17 8.03 -0.77 9.08
N ASP A 18 8.85 0.27 9.23
CA ASP A 18 9.00 1.02 10.48
C ASP A 18 7.67 1.67 10.89
N ARG A 19 6.96 2.29 9.93
CA ARG A 19 5.64 2.89 10.17
C ARG A 19 4.61 1.86 10.65
N LEU A 20 4.63 0.65 10.12
CA LEU A 20 3.73 -0.42 10.58
C LEU A 20 4.10 -0.91 11.99
N ALA A 21 5.40 -1.06 12.24
CA ALA A 21 5.93 -1.44 13.55
C ALA A 21 5.55 -0.41 14.64
N GLU A 22 5.76 0.88 14.40
CA GLU A 22 5.42 1.97 15.33
C GLU A 22 3.92 2.05 15.63
N ARG A 23 3.08 1.62 14.67
CA ARG A 23 1.64 1.59 14.84
C ARG A 23 1.19 0.37 15.64
N SER A 24 1.97 -0.69 15.74
CA SER A 24 1.57 -1.87 16.52
C SER A 24 1.82 -1.70 18.02
N ASP A 25 0.85 -2.09 18.85
CA ASP A 25 1.01 -2.21 20.30
C ASP A 25 1.77 -3.49 20.70
N ILE A 26 2.05 -4.37 19.75
CA ILE A 26 2.88 -5.56 19.93
C ILE A 26 4.18 -5.34 19.15
N ALA A 27 5.31 -5.31 19.85
CA ALA A 27 6.60 -5.05 19.27
C ALA A 27 7.03 -6.15 18.29
N PRO A 28 7.53 -5.81 17.09
CA PRO A 28 8.16 -6.77 16.18
C PRO A 28 9.25 -7.59 16.86
N GLY A 29 9.30 -8.89 16.57
CA GLY A 29 10.30 -9.81 17.14
C GLY A 29 10.06 -10.23 18.58
N SER A 30 9.01 -9.76 19.25
CA SER A 30 8.59 -10.28 20.55
C SER A 30 8.05 -11.72 20.46
N SER A 31 8.02 -12.45 21.58
CA SER A 31 7.47 -13.81 21.61
C SER A 31 6.00 -13.86 21.18
N LEU A 32 5.21 -12.86 21.61
CA LEU A 32 3.81 -12.72 21.20
C LEU A 32 3.69 -12.42 19.71
N HIS A 33 4.57 -11.58 19.15
CA HIS A 33 4.59 -11.33 17.71
C HIS A 33 4.81 -12.63 16.93
N ALA A 34 5.85 -13.40 17.28
CA ALA A 34 6.14 -14.68 16.64
C ALA A 34 5.00 -15.70 16.80
N ALA A 35 4.32 -15.71 17.95
CA ALA A 35 3.16 -16.56 18.18
C ALA A 35 1.95 -16.19 17.29
N ILE A 36 1.72 -14.88 17.08
CA ILE A 36 0.69 -14.38 16.17
C ILE A 36 1.04 -14.72 14.72
N ASP A 37 2.30 -14.55 14.29
CA ASP A 37 2.76 -14.98 12.95
C ASP A 37 2.46 -16.46 12.71
N ALA A 38 2.84 -17.32 13.66
CA ALA A 38 2.59 -18.76 13.56
C ALA A 38 1.09 -19.10 13.55
N MET A 39 0.28 -18.36 14.31
CA MET A 39 -1.18 -18.52 14.34
C MET A 39 -1.81 -18.15 12.99
N LEU A 40 -1.42 -17.03 12.39
CA LEU A 40 -1.93 -16.60 11.10
C LEU A 40 -1.51 -17.59 9.99
N ALA A 41 -0.27 -18.05 10.00
CA ALA A 41 0.22 -19.07 9.07
C ALA A 41 -0.57 -20.39 9.17
N ARG A 42 -0.93 -20.83 10.39
CA ARG A 42 -1.78 -22.01 10.61
C ARG A 42 -3.19 -21.87 10.03
N PHE A 43 -3.69 -20.65 9.88
CA PHE A 43 -4.95 -20.39 9.19
C PHE A 43 -4.82 -20.33 7.66
N GLY A 44 -3.63 -20.65 7.12
CA GLY A 44 -3.35 -20.63 5.69
C GLY A 44 -3.17 -19.21 5.15
N LEU A 45 -2.91 -18.23 6.01
CA LEU A 45 -2.70 -16.85 5.60
C LEU A 45 -1.26 -16.63 5.20
N ASN A 46 -1.05 -16.17 3.97
CA ASN A 46 0.23 -15.68 3.50
C ASN A 46 0.37 -14.20 3.91
N VAL A 47 0.96 -13.97 5.08
CA VAL A 47 1.02 -12.64 5.71
C VAL A 47 2.33 -11.94 5.36
N GLY A 48 2.25 -10.71 4.85
CA GLY A 48 3.41 -9.85 4.64
C GLY A 48 3.73 -9.00 5.87
N ALA A 49 2.70 -8.53 6.56
CA ALA A 49 2.80 -7.80 7.82
C ALA A 49 1.47 -7.83 8.58
N TRP A 50 1.47 -7.45 9.84
CA TRP A 50 0.25 -7.15 10.57
C TRP A 50 0.52 -6.12 11.66
N GLN A 51 -0.54 -5.48 12.15
CA GLN A 51 -0.49 -4.57 13.27
C GLN A 51 -1.64 -4.86 14.23
N PHE A 52 -1.35 -4.78 15.52
CA PHE A 52 -2.36 -4.89 16.58
C PHE A 52 -2.52 -3.56 17.29
N ARG A 53 -3.77 -3.15 17.56
CA ARG A 53 -4.07 -1.98 18.40
C ARG A 53 -4.99 -2.40 19.54
N ARG A 54 -4.60 -2.01 20.75
CA ARG A 54 -5.42 -2.14 21.95
C ARG A 54 -6.61 -1.17 21.91
N ALA A 55 -7.67 -1.46 22.65
CA ALA A 55 -8.90 -0.65 22.62
C ALA A 55 -8.66 0.84 22.88
N ARG A 56 -7.86 1.18 23.90
CA ARG A 56 -7.52 2.58 24.27
C ARG A 56 -6.82 3.40 23.18
N LYS A 57 -6.25 2.72 22.18
CA LYS A 57 -5.49 3.28 21.07
C LYS A 57 -6.14 2.99 19.71
N SER A 58 -7.36 2.43 19.75
CA SER A 58 -8.17 2.06 18.61
C SER A 58 -9.19 3.16 18.32
N HIS A 59 -9.45 3.40 17.03
CA HIS A 59 -10.55 4.24 16.56
C HIS A 59 -11.74 3.38 16.08
N CYS A 60 -11.69 2.06 16.32
CA CYS A 60 -12.72 1.14 15.89
C CYS A 60 -13.75 0.95 17.01
N ALA A 61 -14.99 1.33 16.73
CA ALA A 61 -16.12 1.17 17.64
C ALA A 61 -17.19 0.26 17.02
N ARG A 62 -17.82 -0.56 17.86
CA ARG A 62 -18.96 -1.41 17.51
C ARG A 62 -20.18 -1.02 18.31
N GLN A 63 -21.33 -1.02 17.65
CA GLN A 63 -22.61 -0.98 18.34
C GLN A 63 -23.07 -2.41 18.64
N LEU A 64 -23.32 -2.69 19.91
CA LEU A 64 -23.85 -3.96 20.39
C LEU A 64 -25.37 -4.02 20.21
N ALA A 65 -25.95 -5.21 20.37
CA ALA A 65 -27.39 -5.43 20.16
C ALA A 65 -28.29 -4.63 21.13
N ASP A 66 -27.76 -4.27 22.31
CA ASP A 66 -28.43 -3.42 23.29
C ASP A 66 -28.29 -1.91 22.99
N GLY A 67 -27.62 -1.55 21.90
CA GLY A 67 -27.34 -0.18 21.48
C GLY A 67 -26.08 0.43 22.09
N THR A 68 -25.38 -0.28 22.99
CA THR A 68 -24.12 0.17 23.57
C THR A 68 -23.04 0.30 22.50
N VAL A 69 -22.30 1.41 22.52
CA VAL A 69 -21.12 1.60 21.66
C VAL A 69 -19.87 1.26 22.45
N LEU A 70 -19.10 0.28 21.96
CA LEU A 70 -17.86 -0.19 22.57
C LEU A 70 -16.68 0.07 21.63
N VAL A 71 -15.64 0.72 22.13
CA VAL A 71 -14.33 0.78 21.44
C VAL A 71 -13.61 -0.54 21.66
N VAL A 72 -13.18 -1.17 20.58
CA VAL A 72 -12.62 -2.52 20.58
C VAL A 72 -11.20 -2.53 20.03
N PRO A 73 -10.34 -3.48 20.45
CA PRO A 73 -9.05 -3.68 19.81
C PRO A 73 -9.25 -4.16 18.36
N PHE A 74 -8.20 -4.06 17.55
CA PHE A 74 -8.20 -4.64 16.22
C PHE A 74 -6.85 -5.27 15.85
N LEU A 75 -6.93 -6.27 14.99
CA LEU A 75 -5.80 -6.83 14.27
C LEU A 75 -5.99 -6.51 12.79
N ASN A 76 -5.07 -5.74 12.21
CA ASN A 76 -5.03 -5.52 10.77
C ASN A 76 -3.95 -6.40 10.16
N ILE A 77 -4.37 -7.30 9.27
CA ILE A 77 -3.54 -8.28 8.60
C ILE A 77 -3.32 -7.79 7.17
N ILE A 78 -2.06 -7.70 6.77
CA ILE A 78 -1.63 -7.31 5.43
C ILE A 78 -1.11 -8.58 4.76
N LEU A 79 -1.83 -9.08 3.76
CA LEU A 79 -1.42 -10.28 3.04
C LEU A 79 -0.21 -9.98 2.16
N SER A 80 0.61 -10.98 1.85
CA SER A 80 1.81 -10.76 1.05
C SER A 80 1.48 -10.33 -0.38
N ARG A 81 0.36 -10.79 -0.94
CA ARG A 81 -0.02 -10.56 -2.35
C ARG A 81 -1.47 -10.13 -2.50
N SER A 82 -1.73 -9.25 -3.45
CA SER A 82 -3.09 -8.76 -3.75
C SER A 82 -4.02 -9.89 -4.19
N LYS A 83 -3.52 -10.86 -4.97
CA LYS A 83 -4.27 -12.08 -5.36
C LYS A 83 -4.74 -12.91 -4.17
N ASP A 84 -4.04 -12.85 -3.03
CA ASP A 84 -4.40 -13.58 -1.82
C ASP A 84 -5.62 -12.93 -1.15
N VAL A 85 -5.79 -11.59 -1.29
CA VAL A 85 -6.98 -10.87 -0.83
C VAL A 85 -8.19 -11.27 -1.68
N ASP A 86 -8.03 -11.29 -3.00
CA ASP A 86 -9.08 -11.69 -3.94
C ASP A 86 -9.56 -13.13 -3.68
N ALA A 87 -8.61 -14.04 -3.43
CA ALA A 87 -8.92 -15.45 -3.14
C ALA A 87 -9.72 -15.66 -1.84
N LEU A 88 -9.59 -14.74 -0.87
CA LEU A 88 -10.39 -14.77 0.36
C LEU A 88 -11.79 -14.16 0.18
N GLY A 89 -12.09 -13.58 -0.98
CA GLY A 89 -13.39 -12.96 -1.28
C GLY A 89 -13.65 -11.69 -0.47
N ILE A 90 -12.59 -10.98 -0.08
CA ILE A 90 -12.67 -9.77 0.74
C ILE A 90 -12.75 -8.56 -0.18
N ASP A 91 -13.79 -7.75 0.00
CA ASP A 91 -13.94 -6.47 -0.70
C ASP A 91 -12.81 -5.53 -0.26
N THR A 92 -11.90 -5.17 -1.17
CA THR A 92 -10.73 -4.33 -0.85
C THR A 92 -11.11 -2.89 -0.50
N ALA A 93 -12.25 -2.38 -1.00
CA ALA A 93 -12.72 -1.04 -0.69
C ALA A 93 -13.41 -0.98 0.69
N LYS A 94 -14.09 -2.07 1.06
CA LYS A 94 -14.78 -2.16 2.35
C LYS A 94 -14.02 -2.89 3.42
N GLY A 95 -12.93 -3.59 3.10
CA GLY A 95 -12.25 -4.56 3.94
C GLY A 95 -13.18 -5.62 4.54
N ASN A 96 -12.72 -6.29 5.60
CA ASN A 96 -13.52 -7.21 6.39
C ASN A 96 -14.14 -6.55 7.64
N TRP A 97 -14.90 -5.47 7.45
CA TRP A 97 -15.44 -4.66 8.56
C TRP A 97 -16.71 -5.22 9.19
N ASP A 98 -17.36 -6.21 8.58
CA ASP A 98 -18.61 -6.78 9.07
C ASP A 98 -18.49 -8.24 9.46
N ASP A 99 -17.26 -8.72 9.67
CA ASP A 99 -16.94 -10.10 10.01
C ASP A 99 -17.47 -11.13 9.00
N ARG A 100 -17.71 -10.73 7.73
CA ARG A 100 -18.18 -11.66 6.68
C ARG A 100 -17.15 -12.70 6.31
N TRP A 101 -15.86 -12.42 6.52
CA TRP A 101 -14.82 -13.39 6.25
C TRP A 101 -14.92 -14.59 7.19
N THR A 102 -14.98 -15.79 6.60
CA THR A 102 -15.33 -17.04 7.29
C THR A 102 -14.37 -17.42 8.42
N LEU A 103 -13.15 -16.91 8.43
CA LEU A 103 -12.15 -17.17 9.46
C LEU A 103 -12.12 -16.12 10.57
N THR A 104 -12.86 -15.01 10.48
CA THR A 104 -12.81 -13.92 11.46
C THR A 104 -12.98 -14.39 12.90
N GLY A 105 -14.00 -15.20 13.19
CA GLY A 105 -14.24 -15.71 14.54
C GLY A 105 -13.12 -16.62 15.05
N LYS A 106 -12.54 -17.46 14.16
CA LYS A 106 -11.43 -18.36 14.52
C LYS A 106 -10.15 -17.59 14.81
N VAL A 107 -9.81 -16.63 13.95
CA VAL A 107 -8.64 -15.75 14.14
C VAL A 107 -8.80 -14.93 15.42
N ARG A 108 -9.98 -14.33 15.65
CA ARG A 108 -10.27 -13.57 16.86
C ARG A 108 -10.12 -14.40 18.13
N SER A 109 -10.71 -15.60 18.16
CA SER A 109 -10.62 -16.48 19.32
C SER A 109 -9.17 -16.90 19.60
N ALA A 110 -8.40 -17.24 18.57
CA ALA A 110 -6.99 -17.58 18.71
C ALA A 110 -6.14 -16.38 19.16
N LEU A 111 -6.41 -15.18 18.65
CA LEU A 111 -5.77 -13.94 19.09
C LEU A 111 -6.03 -13.68 20.58
N ASN A 112 -7.29 -13.74 21.01
CA ASN A 112 -7.68 -13.54 22.41
C ASN A 112 -6.96 -14.53 23.34
N HIS A 113 -6.81 -15.79 22.91
CA HIS A 113 -6.07 -16.80 23.65
C HIS A 113 -4.58 -16.44 23.77
N LEU A 114 -3.91 -16.11 22.66
CA LEU A 114 -2.49 -15.72 22.67
C LEU A 114 -2.22 -14.48 23.52
N LEU A 115 -3.11 -13.48 23.45
CA LEU A 115 -3.04 -12.28 24.27
C LEU A 115 -3.10 -12.65 25.77
N ALA A 116 -4.05 -13.50 26.16
CA ALA A 116 -4.19 -13.95 27.56
C ALA A 116 -2.94 -14.70 28.04
N GLU A 117 -2.41 -15.63 27.23
CA GLU A 117 -1.19 -16.39 27.55
C GLU A 117 0.04 -15.49 27.77
N HIS A 118 0.07 -14.34 27.10
CA HIS A 118 1.15 -13.35 27.21
C HIS A 118 0.84 -12.22 28.22
N GLY A 119 -0.17 -12.40 29.08
CA GLY A 119 -0.46 -11.50 30.20
C GLY A 119 -1.22 -10.22 29.81
N PHE A 120 -1.83 -10.16 28.63
CA PHE A 120 -2.72 -9.05 28.25
C PHE A 120 -4.08 -9.21 28.96
N GLY A 121 -4.72 -8.08 29.26
CA GLY A 121 -5.90 -8.03 30.13
C GLY A 121 -7.21 -7.74 29.38
N ALA A 122 -8.28 -7.50 30.15
CA ALA A 122 -9.61 -7.21 29.63
C ALA A 122 -9.71 -5.97 28.72
N GLU A 123 -8.72 -5.06 28.78
CA GLU A 123 -8.65 -3.88 27.91
C GLU A 123 -8.11 -4.19 26.50
N ASP A 124 -7.52 -5.38 26.32
CA ASP A 124 -6.82 -5.78 25.11
C ASP A 124 -7.48 -6.96 24.40
N ILE A 125 -8.25 -7.74 25.16
CA ILE A 125 -8.94 -8.95 24.73
C ILE A 125 -10.41 -8.61 24.54
N SER A 126 -10.98 -8.96 23.39
CA SER A 126 -12.39 -8.70 23.12
C SER A 126 -12.98 -9.70 22.13
N ASP A 127 -14.15 -10.27 22.44
CA ASP A 127 -14.91 -11.10 21.50
C ASP A 127 -15.54 -10.29 20.36
N HIS A 128 -15.42 -8.96 20.44
CA HIS A 128 -15.83 -8.00 19.43
C HIS A 128 -14.65 -7.37 18.68
N ALA A 129 -13.42 -7.84 18.91
CA ALA A 129 -12.24 -7.31 18.22
C ALA A 129 -12.38 -7.39 16.69
N TYR A 130 -12.01 -6.33 15.98
CA TYR A 130 -12.00 -6.37 14.51
C TYR A 130 -10.81 -7.16 14.00
N ILE A 131 -11.05 -7.98 12.97
CA ILE A 131 -10.01 -8.63 12.17
C ILE A 131 -10.09 -8.05 10.77
N PHE A 132 -9.20 -7.11 10.46
CA PHE A 132 -9.16 -6.45 9.17
C PHE A 132 -8.18 -7.15 8.24
N ILE A 133 -8.66 -7.35 7.01
CA ILE A 133 -7.86 -7.60 5.82
C ILE A 133 -8.45 -6.65 4.79
N GLY A 134 -7.61 -5.89 4.11
CA GLY A 134 -8.04 -4.92 3.10
C GLY A 134 -6.91 -4.45 2.20
N GLU A 135 -5.66 -4.69 2.61
CA GLU A 135 -4.48 -4.31 1.85
C GLU A 135 -3.53 -5.50 1.71
N ALA A 136 -2.70 -5.45 0.67
CA ALA A 136 -1.63 -6.39 0.43
C ALA A 136 -0.27 -5.67 0.43
N TRP A 137 0.78 -6.42 0.80
CA TRP A 137 2.13 -5.92 0.96
C TRP A 137 2.72 -5.46 -0.38
N ASP A 138 2.49 -6.23 -1.46
CA ASP A 138 2.89 -5.83 -2.80
C ASP A 138 2.27 -4.49 -3.23
N HIS A 139 0.99 -4.26 -2.92
CA HIS A 139 0.32 -3.00 -3.19
C HIS A 139 0.96 -1.84 -2.41
N LEU A 140 1.20 -2.03 -1.11
CA LEU A 140 1.81 -1.01 -0.26
C LEU A 140 3.24 -0.68 -0.67
N VAL A 141 4.04 -1.70 -1.03
CA VAL A 141 5.40 -1.49 -1.54
C VAL A 141 5.37 -0.74 -2.86
N ARG A 142 4.51 -1.13 -3.80
CA ARG A 142 4.37 -0.43 -5.08
C ARG A 142 4.01 1.05 -4.90
N ASP A 143 3.07 1.36 -4.01
CA ASP A 143 2.69 2.75 -3.71
C ASP A 143 3.86 3.53 -3.08
N ALA A 144 4.56 2.93 -2.11
CA ALA A 144 5.73 3.55 -1.49
C ALA A 144 6.85 3.83 -2.52
N LEU A 145 7.12 2.89 -3.41
CA LEU A 145 8.09 3.04 -4.50
C LEU A 145 7.66 4.14 -5.49
N GLY A 146 6.39 4.17 -5.91
CA GLY A 146 5.93 5.19 -6.85
C GLY A 146 6.01 6.60 -6.31
N ARG A 147 5.74 6.78 -5.01
CA ARG A 147 5.94 8.09 -4.35
C ARG A 147 7.43 8.45 -4.27
N ALA A 148 8.28 7.51 -3.89
CA ALA A 148 9.72 7.74 -3.69
C ALA A 148 10.48 7.96 -5.01
N LEU A 149 10.12 7.25 -6.07
CA LEU A 149 10.79 7.30 -7.38
C LEU A 149 10.35 8.49 -8.24
N LYS A 150 9.32 9.24 -7.82
CA LYS A 150 8.76 10.38 -8.56
C LYS A 150 9.81 11.37 -9.09
N PRO A 151 10.87 11.76 -8.34
CA PRO A 151 11.93 12.61 -8.88
C PRO A 151 12.75 11.96 -10.00
N ALA A 152 13.06 10.66 -9.87
CA ALA A 152 13.80 9.91 -10.88
C ALA A 152 12.96 9.70 -12.16
N VAL A 153 11.68 9.38 -11.99
CA VAL A 153 10.70 9.28 -13.09
C VAL A 153 10.56 10.63 -13.80
N SER A 154 10.43 11.74 -13.05
CA SER A 154 10.37 13.09 -13.64
C SER A 154 11.60 13.40 -14.49
N ALA A 155 12.81 13.14 -13.96
CA ALA A 155 14.06 13.35 -14.70
C ALA A 155 14.14 12.48 -15.97
N LEU A 156 13.71 11.21 -15.88
CA LEU A 156 13.66 10.30 -17.02
C LEU A 156 12.67 10.76 -18.08
N VAL A 157 11.45 11.14 -17.68
CA VAL A 157 10.44 11.67 -18.59
C VAL A 157 10.99 12.90 -19.32
N ILE A 158 11.61 13.84 -18.61
CA ILE A 158 12.20 15.05 -19.22
C ILE A 158 13.31 14.68 -20.21
N ASP A 159 14.26 13.81 -19.84
CA ASP A 159 15.37 13.39 -20.71
C ASP A 159 14.85 12.75 -22.00
N ARG A 160 13.91 11.82 -21.88
CA ARG A 160 13.37 11.06 -23.01
C ARG A 160 12.40 11.86 -23.87
N SER A 161 11.70 12.82 -23.27
CA SER A 161 10.82 13.77 -23.96
C SER A 161 11.62 14.84 -24.72
N SER A 162 12.85 15.11 -24.30
CA SER A 162 13.67 16.18 -24.87
C SER A 162 14.54 15.67 -26.02
N GLN A 163 13.95 15.42 -27.18
CA GLN A 163 14.67 15.02 -28.39
C GLN A 163 14.86 16.20 -29.36
N ALA A 164 15.89 16.10 -30.23
CA ALA A 164 16.15 17.05 -31.31
C ALA A 164 16.29 18.54 -30.88
N GLY A 165 16.75 18.78 -29.65
CA GLY A 165 17.01 20.13 -29.12
C GLY A 165 15.80 20.89 -28.59
N GLN A 166 14.60 20.28 -28.61
CA GLN A 166 13.43 20.82 -27.90
C GLN A 166 13.37 20.19 -26.51
N ARG A 167 13.51 21.00 -25.46
CA ARG A 167 13.27 20.55 -24.09
C ARG A 167 11.77 20.52 -23.84
N VAL A 168 11.24 19.34 -23.51
CA VAL A 168 9.82 19.15 -23.19
C VAL A 168 9.70 18.66 -21.76
N GLU A 169 8.98 19.43 -20.94
CA GLU A 169 8.80 19.14 -19.52
C GLU A 169 7.32 18.98 -19.19
N PRO A 170 6.95 17.95 -18.41
CA PRO A 170 5.60 17.88 -17.89
C PRO A 170 5.34 19.03 -16.93
N LYS A 171 4.16 19.63 -17.04
CA LYS A 171 3.66 20.62 -16.08
C LYS A 171 3.34 19.97 -14.74
N TYR A 172 2.77 18.76 -14.78
CA TYR A 172 2.50 17.95 -13.60
C TYR A 172 2.88 16.49 -13.83
N LEU A 173 3.31 15.84 -12.76
CA LEU A 173 3.48 14.40 -12.67
C LEU A 173 2.76 13.96 -11.40
N PHE A 174 1.76 13.10 -11.50
CA PHE A 174 1.02 12.57 -10.35
C PHE A 174 1.17 11.05 -10.29
N TRP A 175 1.24 10.51 -9.08
CA TRP A 175 1.20 9.07 -8.82
C TRP A 175 -0.14 8.68 -8.22
N ASN A 176 -0.75 7.62 -8.74
CA ASN A 176 -1.94 7.00 -8.15
C ASN A 176 -1.56 5.59 -7.63
N SER A 177 -1.99 5.28 -6.40
CA SER A 177 -1.73 4.01 -5.71
C SER A 177 -2.15 2.73 -6.47
N SER A 178 -3.05 2.86 -7.45
CA SER A 178 -3.40 1.80 -8.40
C SER A 178 -2.23 1.34 -9.29
N GLY A 179 -1.12 2.09 -9.33
CA GLY A 179 0.06 1.76 -10.12
C GLY A 179 0.20 2.63 -11.37
N LEU A 180 -0.23 3.89 -11.34
CA LEU A 180 -0.30 4.76 -12.51
C LEU A 180 0.43 6.08 -12.27
N TYR A 181 1.27 6.49 -13.22
CA TYR A 181 1.69 7.90 -13.33
C TYR A 181 0.85 8.65 -14.36
N SER A 182 0.32 9.80 -13.98
CA SER A 182 -0.25 10.77 -14.93
C SER A 182 0.77 11.87 -15.22
N VAL A 183 1.27 11.89 -16.45
CA VAL A 183 2.21 12.88 -17.00
C VAL A 183 1.44 13.91 -17.79
N ILE A 184 1.36 15.14 -17.29
CA ILE A 184 0.52 16.19 -17.89
C ILE A 184 1.39 17.30 -18.45
N TYR A 185 1.29 17.55 -19.74
CA TYR A 185 1.94 18.65 -20.44
C TYR A 185 1.08 19.92 -20.47
N GLU A 186 1.74 21.08 -20.56
CA GLU A 186 1.06 22.38 -20.63
C GLU A 186 0.14 22.48 -21.86
N ASN A 187 0.58 21.96 -23.01
CA ASN A 187 -0.09 22.16 -24.29
C ASN A 187 -0.07 20.90 -25.17
N CYS A 188 -0.95 20.89 -26.19
CA CYS A 188 -1.10 19.78 -27.13
C CYS A 188 0.18 19.50 -27.94
N LYS A 189 0.95 20.55 -28.26
CA LYS A 189 2.17 20.41 -29.07
C LYS A 189 3.23 19.57 -28.35
N ASP A 190 3.44 19.83 -27.06
CA ASP A 190 4.39 19.08 -26.23
C ASP A 190 3.90 17.64 -26.01
N TYR A 191 2.59 17.45 -25.83
CA TYR A 191 1.99 16.12 -25.77
C TYR A 191 2.18 15.32 -27.06
N ASP A 192 1.85 15.90 -28.22
CA ASP A 192 2.00 15.25 -29.53
C ASP A 192 3.47 14.90 -29.83
N HIS A 193 4.39 15.71 -29.32
CA HIS A 193 5.84 15.46 -29.43
C HIS A 193 6.27 14.21 -28.66
N VAL A 194 5.73 14.00 -27.45
CA VAL A 194 6.16 12.90 -26.57
C VAL A 194 5.39 11.61 -26.83
N LEU A 195 4.15 11.67 -27.32
CA LEU A 195 3.30 10.51 -27.51
C LEU A 195 3.99 9.33 -28.24
N PRO A 196 4.79 9.52 -29.30
CA PRO A 196 5.51 8.43 -29.96
C PRO A 196 6.57 7.73 -29.09
N ALA A 197 7.13 8.44 -28.10
CA ALA A 197 8.12 7.92 -27.16
C ALA A 197 7.48 7.30 -25.90
N GLY A 198 6.16 7.42 -25.73
CA GLY A 198 5.43 7.03 -24.51
C GLY A 198 5.75 5.61 -24.04
N GLN A 199 5.68 4.61 -24.94
CA GLN A 199 5.98 3.22 -24.57
C GLN A 199 7.42 3.03 -24.10
N MET A 200 8.40 3.64 -24.78
CA MET A 200 9.80 3.56 -24.37
C MET A 200 10.01 4.18 -22.98
N ILE A 201 9.31 5.28 -22.67
CA ILE A 201 9.34 5.90 -21.34
C ILE A 201 8.74 4.95 -20.31
N THR A 202 7.57 4.38 -20.58
CA THR A 202 6.90 3.39 -19.72
C THR A 202 7.80 2.19 -19.43
N ASP A 203 8.47 1.63 -20.43
CA ASP A 203 9.37 0.49 -20.26
C ASP A 203 10.55 0.82 -19.34
N GLN A 204 11.14 2.02 -19.49
CA GLN A 204 12.26 2.44 -18.64
C GLN A 204 11.82 2.79 -17.22
N VAL A 205 10.61 3.34 -17.03
CA VAL A 205 10.04 3.54 -15.69
C VAL A 205 9.81 2.19 -15.01
N ASN A 206 9.27 1.20 -15.73
CA ASN A 206 9.15 -0.16 -15.19
C ASN A 206 10.51 -0.75 -14.80
N ALA A 207 11.57 -0.50 -15.58
CA ALA A 207 12.93 -0.92 -15.21
C ALA A 207 13.43 -0.26 -13.91
N LEU A 208 13.13 1.02 -13.68
CA LEU A 208 13.45 1.69 -12.40
C LEU A 208 12.75 1.02 -11.22
N PHE A 209 11.47 0.66 -11.37
CA PHE A 209 10.71 -0.03 -10.33
C PHE A 209 11.28 -1.41 -10.04
N VAL A 210 11.63 -2.18 -11.07
CA VAL A 210 12.27 -3.50 -10.92
C VAL A 210 13.62 -3.38 -10.21
N GLU A 211 14.41 -2.35 -10.50
CA GLU A 211 15.68 -2.09 -9.82
C GLU A 211 15.46 -1.69 -8.35
N ALA A 212 14.44 -0.88 -8.07
CA ALA A 212 14.13 -0.41 -6.72
C ALA A 212 13.51 -1.51 -5.81
N ASP A 213 12.75 -2.45 -6.36
CA ASP A 213 12.16 -3.58 -5.61
C ASP A 213 13.17 -4.71 -5.38
N ARG A 214 14.20 -4.40 -4.59
CA ARG A 214 15.31 -5.32 -4.27
C ARG A 214 14.84 -6.67 -3.71
N ASP A 215 13.83 -6.64 -2.84
CA ASP A 215 13.30 -7.83 -2.16
C ASP A 215 12.31 -8.62 -3.04
N LYS A 216 12.00 -8.14 -4.26
CA LYS A 216 10.99 -8.70 -5.17
C LYS A 216 9.62 -8.84 -4.49
N ALA A 217 9.29 -7.89 -3.63
CA ALA A 217 8.07 -7.87 -2.86
C ALA A 217 6.84 -7.83 -3.78
N CYS A 218 6.94 -7.14 -4.93
CA CYS A 218 5.81 -6.95 -5.85
C CYS A 218 5.64 -8.08 -6.86
N GLY A 219 6.66 -8.91 -7.11
CA GLY A 219 6.61 -10.10 -7.98
C GLY A 219 6.45 -9.79 -9.47
N SER A 220 5.55 -8.87 -9.82
CA SER A 220 5.46 -8.16 -11.09
C SER A 220 5.16 -6.69 -10.81
N LEU A 221 5.99 -5.79 -11.34
CA LEU A 221 5.76 -4.36 -11.30
C LEU A 221 5.30 -3.96 -12.69
N ASP A 222 4.00 -3.71 -12.83
CA ASP A 222 3.43 -3.11 -14.02
C ASP A 222 2.93 -1.73 -13.63
N VAL A 223 3.72 -0.72 -13.99
CA VAL A 223 3.41 0.69 -13.80
C VAL A 223 2.87 1.22 -15.11
N ALA A 224 1.61 1.64 -15.08
CA ALA A 224 0.98 2.32 -16.18
C ALA A 224 1.43 3.78 -16.23
N MET A 225 1.41 4.37 -17.43
CA MET A 225 1.64 5.79 -17.63
C MET A 225 0.58 6.37 -18.55
N ASP A 226 -0.07 7.42 -18.09
CA ASP A 226 -0.96 8.25 -18.90
C ASP A 226 -0.22 9.53 -19.30
N PHE A 227 -0.16 9.80 -20.61
CA PHE A 227 0.34 11.05 -21.14
C PHE A 227 -0.86 11.93 -21.52
N LEU A 228 -0.92 13.13 -20.97
CA LEU A 228 -2.08 14.02 -21.04
C LEU A 228 -1.62 15.47 -21.32
N HIS A 229 -2.54 16.36 -21.68
CA HIS A 229 -2.29 17.81 -21.66
C HIS A 229 -3.46 18.59 -21.07
N LEU A 230 -3.21 19.80 -20.57
CA LEU A 230 -4.22 20.64 -19.88
C LEU A 230 -5.47 21.00 -20.71
N GLY A 231 -5.41 20.80 -22.04
CA GLY A 231 -6.51 21.08 -22.96
C GLY A 231 -7.42 19.87 -23.23
N MET A 232 -7.12 18.69 -22.66
CA MET A 232 -7.97 17.51 -22.83
C MET A 232 -9.30 17.69 -22.09
N LYS A 233 -10.39 17.31 -22.76
CA LYS A 233 -11.73 17.33 -22.14
C LYS A 233 -11.78 16.34 -20.98
N ASP A 234 -12.44 16.73 -19.90
CA ASP A 234 -12.67 15.90 -18.70
C ASP A 234 -11.42 15.57 -17.87
N LEU A 235 -10.32 16.31 -18.05
CA LEU A 235 -9.14 16.23 -17.17
C LEU A 235 -9.44 16.82 -15.77
N ASP A 236 -9.53 15.97 -14.76
CA ASP A 236 -9.72 16.37 -13.35
C ASP A 236 -8.38 16.48 -12.60
N LEU A 237 -7.72 17.63 -12.73
CA LEU A 237 -6.48 17.93 -12.00
C LEU A 237 -6.67 17.91 -10.48
N HIS A 238 -7.85 18.26 -9.99
CA HIS A 238 -8.12 18.27 -8.56
C HIS A 238 -8.24 16.85 -8.01
N GLY A 239 -8.86 15.93 -8.75
CA GLY A 239 -8.90 14.51 -8.44
C GLY A 239 -7.50 13.93 -8.38
N LEU A 240 -6.69 14.11 -9.43
CA LEU A 240 -5.32 13.59 -9.51
C LEU A 240 -4.43 14.11 -8.37
N SER A 241 -4.53 15.40 -8.03
CA SER A 241 -3.77 15.99 -6.93
C SER A 241 -4.16 15.46 -5.55
N ARG A 242 -5.33 14.83 -5.38
CA ARG A 242 -5.77 14.25 -4.11
C ARG A 242 -5.31 12.81 -3.92
N GLU A 243 -5.02 12.12 -5.02
CA GLU A 243 -4.53 10.74 -5.03
C GLU A 243 -2.99 10.67 -4.87
N ASP A 244 -2.31 11.71 -5.34
CA ASP A 244 -0.87 11.96 -5.20
C ASP A 244 -0.45 12.35 -3.78
#